data_AF-A0A0E9LYE7-F1
#
_entry.id   AF-A0A0E9LYE7-F1
#
_cell.length_a   1.000
_cell.length_b   1.000
_cell.length_c   1.000
_cell.angle_alpha   90.00
_cell.angle_beta   90.00
_cell.angle_gamma   90.00
#
_symmetry.space_group_name_H-M   'P 1'
#
loop_
_entity.id
_entity.type
_entity.pdbx_description
1 polymer ?
#
loop_
_entity_poly.entity_id
_entity_poly.type
_entity_poly.pdbx_seq_one_letter_code
_entity_poly.pdbx_strand_id
1 'polypeptide(L)'
;MPGYSGIITQLLIFVLYFNASLLAQTINGGDGSRYSVQVESLISGEIIDRKNADLLMTPASTLKVASTALALEVLGGDYTFTTGFYIDGVIENGTLKGDLLIKGGGDGTLGSAHFSSGSAKQVIAHLQQKLHGAGIIHMEGSIWIDSSLFPDHHYPAGRLWRIWRITMALRRPLLPGVTILLSCS
;
A
#
# COMPACT_ATOMS: atom_id res chain seq x y z
N MET A 1 28.99 3.70 5.08
CA MET A 1 27.80 2.82 5.09
C MET A 1 27.43 2.51 3.63
N PRO A 2 27.83 1.36 3.07
CA PRO A 2 27.55 0.98 1.69
C PRO A 2 26.31 0.09 1.64
N GLY A 3 25.18 0.58 1.12
CA GLY A 3 23.95 -0.22 1.04
C GLY A 3 22.82 0.38 0.19
N TYR A 4 22.69 1.72 0.19
CA TYR A 4 21.59 2.40 -0.51
C TYR A 4 21.79 2.61 -2.03
N SER A 5 22.99 2.33 -2.56
CA SER A 5 23.33 2.58 -3.97
C SER A 5 22.56 1.68 -4.94
N GLY A 6 22.18 0.46 -4.54
CA GLY A 6 21.51 -0.51 -5.43
C GLY A 6 20.07 -0.12 -5.73
N ILE A 7 19.29 0.18 -4.69
CA ILE A 7 17.85 0.46 -4.80
C ILE A 7 17.60 1.77 -5.56
N ILE A 8 18.38 2.81 -5.31
CA ILE A 8 18.29 4.09 -6.02
C ILE A 8 18.63 3.89 -7.51
N THR A 9 19.67 3.11 -7.81
CA THR A 9 20.05 2.79 -9.20
C THR A 9 18.98 1.93 -9.89
N GLN A 10 18.37 0.96 -9.20
CA GLN A 10 17.25 0.18 -9.73
C GLN A 10 16.00 1.02 -9.98
N LEU A 11 15.68 1.96 -9.07
CA LEU A 11 14.59 2.92 -9.26
C LEU A 11 14.85 3.82 -10.46
N LEU A 12 16.08 4.30 -10.61
CA LEU A 12 16.53 5.09 -11.77
C LEU A 12 16.41 4.29 -13.08
N ILE A 13 16.84 3.03 -13.11
CA ILE A 13 16.69 2.15 -14.28
C ILE A 13 15.21 1.91 -14.60
N PHE A 14 14.35 1.72 -13.59
CA PHE A 14 12.91 1.55 -13.79
C PHE A 14 12.25 2.82 -14.34
N VAL A 15 12.65 3.99 -13.86
CA VAL A 15 12.23 5.29 -14.39
C VAL A 15 12.65 5.44 -15.85
N LEU A 16 13.88 5.05 -16.21
CA LEU A 16 14.37 5.11 -17.59
C LEU A 16 13.57 4.18 -18.51
N TYR A 17 13.26 2.95 -18.09
CA TYR A 17 12.47 1.98 -18.89
C TYR A 17 11.00 2.41 -19.07
N PHE A 18 10.38 3.01 -18.05
CA PHE A 18 9.01 3.51 -18.15
C PHE A 18 8.91 4.75 -19.07
N ASN A 19 9.93 5.62 -19.08
CA ASN A 19 9.97 6.77 -19.98
C ASN A 19 10.29 6.36 -21.43
N ALA A 20 11.15 5.36 -21.64
CA ALA A 20 11.47 4.86 -22.99
C ALA A 20 10.27 4.21 -23.69
N SER A 21 9.38 3.53 -22.94
CA SER A 21 8.14 2.97 -23.49
C SER A 21 7.07 4.04 -23.78
N LEU A 22 7.15 5.21 -23.13
CA LEU A 22 6.33 6.38 -23.45
C LEU A 22 6.82 7.06 -24.76
N LEU A 23 8.14 7.10 -24.98
CA LEU A 23 8.75 7.66 -26.19
C LEU A 23 8.29 6.96 -27.48
N ALA A 24 8.03 5.65 -27.41
CA ALA A 24 7.58 4.86 -28.56
C ALA A 24 6.14 5.17 -29.01
N GLN A 25 5.32 5.88 -28.22
CA GLN A 25 3.92 6.20 -28.58
C GLN A 25 3.71 7.59 -29.18
N THR A 26 4.75 8.42 -29.37
CA THR A 26 4.56 9.84 -29.75
C THR A 26 5.34 10.29 -30.98
N ILE A 27 5.80 9.37 -31.83
CA ILE A 27 6.45 9.76 -33.10
C ILE A 27 5.42 10.08 -34.21
N ASN A 28 4.13 9.75 -34.03
CA ASN A 28 3.06 10.11 -34.97
C ASN A 28 1.86 10.74 -34.23
N GLY A 29 1.98 12.01 -33.84
CA GLY A 29 0.90 12.75 -33.18
C GLY A 29 -0.21 13.15 -34.17
N GLY A 30 -1.44 12.68 -33.93
CA GLY A 30 -2.64 13.24 -34.56
C GLY A 30 -3.02 14.60 -33.96
N ASP A 31 -3.81 15.38 -34.71
CA ASP A 31 -4.30 16.71 -34.33
C ASP A 31 -4.99 16.69 -32.95
N GLY A 32 -4.39 17.39 -31.97
CA GLY A 32 -4.96 17.61 -30.63
C GLY A 32 -4.23 16.99 -29.44
N SER A 33 -3.19 16.17 -29.67
CA SER A 33 -2.37 15.60 -28.57
C SER A 33 -1.31 16.58 -28.05
N ARG A 34 -1.09 16.63 -26.73
CA ARG A 34 -0.02 17.41 -26.08
C ARG A 34 1.04 16.45 -25.54
N TYR A 35 2.30 16.78 -25.77
CA TYR A 35 3.44 15.99 -25.28
C TYR A 35 4.55 16.90 -24.74
N SER A 36 5.30 16.36 -23.78
CA SER A 36 6.44 16.99 -23.12
C SER A 36 7.51 15.93 -22.88
N VAL A 37 8.76 16.25 -23.22
CA VAL A 37 9.92 15.34 -23.13
C VAL A 37 11.14 16.14 -22.69
N GLN A 38 11.90 15.58 -21.75
CA GLN A 38 13.25 16.03 -21.40
C GLN A 38 14.12 14.80 -21.17
N VAL A 39 15.30 14.79 -21.80
CA VAL A 39 16.30 13.73 -21.67
C VAL A 39 17.59 14.37 -21.18
N GLU A 40 18.13 13.85 -20.09
CA GLU A 40 19.31 14.38 -19.42
C GLU A 40 20.29 13.25 -19.08
N SER A 41 21.58 13.52 -19.29
CA SER A 41 22.65 12.64 -18.85
C SER A 41 22.80 12.70 -17.34
N LEU A 42 22.63 11.56 -16.66
CA LEU A 42 22.80 11.47 -15.21
C LEU A 42 24.27 11.62 -14.76
N ILE A 43 25.23 11.47 -15.68
CA ILE A 43 26.67 11.57 -15.39
C ILE A 43 27.15 13.02 -15.54
N SER A 44 26.77 13.67 -16.63
CA SER A 44 27.24 15.03 -16.96
C SER A 44 26.25 16.14 -16.61
N GLY A 45 24.98 15.83 -16.33
CA GLY A 45 23.91 16.82 -16.18
C GLY A 45 23.52 17.51 -17.49
N GLU A 46 24.04 17.04 -18.62
CA GLU A 46 23.78 17.63 -19.93
C GLU A 46 22.39 17.24 -20.43
N ILE A 47 21.62 18.23 -20.88
CA ILE A 47 20.34 18.01 -21.54
C ILE A 47 20.61 17.55 -22.97
N ILE A 48 20.28 16.29 -23.26
CA ILE A 48 20.47 15.65 -24.56
C ILE A 48 19.32 16.04 -25.51
N ASP A 49 18.09 16.11 -25.00
CA ASP A 49 16.93 16.53 -25.78
C ASP A 49 15.88 17.18 -24.88
N ARG A 50 15.12 18.13 -25.43
CA ARG A 50 14.11 18.89 -24.69
C ARG A 50 13.02 19.39 -25.63
N LYS A 51 11.77 19.00 -25.35
CA LYS A 51 10.60 19.43 -26.11
C LYS A 51 9.43 19.69 -25.17
N ASN A 52 8.95 20.95 -25.14
CA ASN A 52 7.84 21.38 -24.27
C ASN A 52 8.03 21.01 -22.79
N ALA A 53 9.26 20.90 -22.30
CA ALA A 53 9.54 20.36 -20.96
C ALA A 53 8.92 21.17 -19.81
N ASP A 54 8.73 22.49 -20.00
CA ASP A 54 8.07 23.37 -19.02
C ASP A 54 6.53 23.27 -19.03
N LEU A 55 5.97 22.45 -19.91
CA LEU A 55 4.53 22.27 -20.02
C LEU A 55 4.01 21.46 -18.84
N LEU A 56 3.07 22.02 -18.08
CA LEU A 56 2.37 21.27 -17.03
C LEU A 56 1.55 20.13 -17.65
N MET A 57 1.91 18.90 -17.28
CA MET A 57 1.26 17.67 -17.70
C MET A 57 0.75 16.89 -16.48
N THR A 58 -0.29 16.10 -16.65
CA THR A 58 -0.77 15.18 -15.60
C THR A 58 0.21 14.00 -15.50
N PRO A 59 0.92 13.80 -14.37
CA PRO A 59 1.98 12.79 -14.27
C PRO A 59 1.44 11.34 -14.24
N ALA A 60 0.13 11.14 -14.04
CA ALA A 60 -0.47 9.81 -13.89
C ALA A 60 0.36 8.95 -12.90
N SER A 61 0.75 7.72 -13.28
CA SER A 61 1.54 6.84 -12.42
C SER A 61 3.01 7.25 -12.28
N THR A 62 3.55 8.19 -13.07
CA THR A 62 4.94 8.66 -12.87
C THR A 62 5.07 9.44 -11.56
N LEU A 63 3.97 9.97 -11.02
CA LEU A 63 3.91 10.57 -9.69
C LEU A 63 4.39 9.62 -8.59
N LYS A 64 4.27 8.30 -8.79
CA LYS A 64 4.74 7.29 -7.83
C LYS A 64 6.24 7.40 -7.56
N VAL A 65 7.02 7.91 -8.51
CA VAL A 65 8.46 8.14 -8.33
C VAL A 65 8.69 9.15 -7.21
N ALA A 66 8.03 10.31 -7.29
CA ALA A 66 8.15 11.35 -6.28
C ALA A 66 7.63 10.90 -4.92
N SER A 67 6.47 10.22 -4.86
CA SER A 67 5.94 9.71 -3.58
C SER A 67 6.82 8.61 -2.98
N THR A 68 7.45 7.76 -3.80
CA THR A 68 8.36 6.72 -3.32
C THR A 68 9.66 7.32 -2.81
N ALA A 69 10.23 8.31 -3.51
CA ALA A 69 11.42 9.02 -3.04
C ALA A 69 11.17 9.69 -1.68
N LEU A 70 10.02 10.36 -1.52
CA LEU A 70 9.61 10.95 -0.25
C LEU A 70 9.42 9.89 0.85
N ALA A 71 8.79 8.76 0.53
CA ALA A 71 8.60 7.68 1.49
C ALA A 71 9.94 7.09 1.95
N LEU A 72 10.90 6.89 1.05
CA LEU A 72 12.23 6.41 1.39
C LEU A 72 13.02 7.42 2.24
N GLU A 73 12.88 8.72 1.96
CA GLU A 73 13.53 9.77 2.74
C GLU A 73 12.94 9.87 4.17
N VAL A 74 11.62 9.80 4.29
CA VAL A 74 10.92 9.99 5.58
C VAL A 74 10.92 8.74 6.44
N LEU A 75 10.68 7.57 5.85
CA LEU A 75 10.51 6.29 6.57
C LEU A 75 11.80 5.47 6.59
N GLY A 76 12.67 5.63 5.60
CA GLY A 76 13.82 4.77 5.36
C GLY A 76 13.49 3.54 4.51
N GLY A 77 14.53 2.96 3.89
CA GLY A 77 14.40 1.76 3.04
C GLY A 77 14.05 0.48 3.80
N ASP A 78 14.30 0.45 5.11
CA ASP A 78 14.10 -0.72 5.97
C ASP A 78 12.82 -0.61 6.82
N TYR A 79 11.96 0.37 6.53
CA TYR A 79 10.72 0.58 7.29
C TYR A 79 9.77 -0.60 7.13
N THR A 80 9.26 -1.09 8.26
CA THR A 80 8.24 -2.14 8.32
C THR A 80 6.99 -1.62 9.03
N PHE A 81 5.84 -1.71 8.35
CA PHE A 81 4.55 -1.44 8.98
C PHE A 81 4.32 -2.41 10.15
N THR A 82 3.77 -1.90 11.26
CA THR A 82 3.51 -2.69 12.46
C THR A 82 2.04 -2.63 12.83
N THR A 83 1.37 -3.78 12.86
CA THR A 83 0.00 -3.91 13.36
C THR A 83 0.05 -4.47 14.79
N GLY A 84 -0.50 -3.74 15.74
CA GLY A 84 -0.48 -4.10 17.16
C GLY A 84 -1.74 -4.84 17.59
N PHE A 85 -1.60 -5.79 18.51
CA PHE A 85 -2.70 -6.50 19.16
C PHE A 85 -2.56 -6.32 20.67
N TYR A 86 -3.60 -5.78 21.30
CA TYR A 86 -3.61 -5.44 22.72
C TYR A 86 -4.84 -6.05 23.38
N ILE A 87 -4.70 -6.44 24.64
CA ILE A 87 -5.81 -6.92 25.46
C ILE A 87 -6.09 -5.90 26.55
N ASP A 88 -7.36 -5.68 26.82
CA ASP A 88 -7.83 -4.88 27.95
C ASP A 88 -8.79 -5.71 28.78
N GLY A 89 -8.32 -6.23 29.92
CA GLY A 89 -9.09 -7.15 30.75
C GLY A 89 -8.21 -8.11 31.54
N VAL A 90 -8.85 -9.08 32.18
CA VAL A 90 -8.18 -10.10 32.99
C VAL A 90 -8.36 -11.48 32.36
N ILE A 91 -7.30 -12.28 32.38
CA ILE A 91 -7.34 -13.67 31.93
C ILE A 91 -7.59 -14.56 33.16
N GLU A 92 -8.74 -15.22 33.20
CA GLU A 92 -9.12 -16.14 34.28
C GLU A 92 -9.53 -17.49 33.71
N ASN A 93 -8.90 -18.58 34.17
CA ASN A 93 -9.21 -19.96 33.74
C ASN A 93 -9.21 -20.15 32.21
N GLY A 94 -8.38 -19.40 31.49
CA GLY A 94 -8.30 -19.45 30.03
C GLY A 94 -9.32 -18.59 29.29
N THR A 95 -10.09 -17.77 30.01
CA THR A 95 -11.03 -16.81 29.44
C THR A 95 -10.51 -15.39 29.63
N LEU A 96 -10.34 -14.64 28.53
CA LEU A 96 -10.14 -13.19 28.59
C LEU A 96 -11.49 -12.53 28.89
N LYS A 97 -11.64 -11.97 30.09
CA LYS A 97 -12.78 -11.12 30.46
C LYS A 97 -12.44 -9.68 30.14
N GLY A 98 -12.81 -9.25 28.95
CA GLY A 98 -12.45 -7.95 28.40
C GLY A 98 -12.22 -7.99 26.89
N ASP A 99 -11.65 -6.91 26.38
CA ASP A 99 -11.64 -6.60 24.96
C ASP A 99 -10.28 -6.89 24.29
N LEU A 100 -10.33 -7.21 23.01
CA LEU A 100 -9.16 -7.30 22.14
C LEU A 100 -9.12 -6.08 21.21
N LEU A 101 -8.07 -5.28 21.31
CA LEU A 101 -7.83 -4.12 20.46
C LEU A 101 -6.80 -4.44 19.38
N ILE A 102 -7.16 -4.17 18.13
CA ILE A 102 -6.30 -4.30 16.95
C ILE A 102 -5.97 -2.89 16.45
N LYS A 103 -4.71 -2.48 16.54
CA LYS A 103 -4.26 -1.17 16.05
C LYS A 103 -3.57 -1.31 14.71
N GLY A 104 -4.20 -0.78 13.66
CA GLY A 104 -3.68 -0.85 12.29
C GLY A 104 -2.47 0.04 12.08
N GLY A 105 -1.39 -0.51 11.51
CA GLY A 105 -0.16 0.23 11.20
C GLY A 105 -0.08 0.85 9.80
N GLY A 106 -1.07 0.60 8.93
CA GLY A 106 -1.04 1.01 7.52
C GLY A 106 -0.42 0.01 6.55
N ASP A 107 -0.23 -1.25 6.97
CA ASP A 107 0.29 -2.31 6.10
C ASP A 107 -0.71 -2.67 4.98
N GLY A 108 -0.44 -2.20 3.76
CA GLY A 108 -1.23 -2.53 2.57
C GLY A 108 -1.07 -3.98 2.07
N THR A 109 -0.14 -4.75 2.66
CA THR A 109 0.12 -6.15 2.31
C THR A 109 -0.55 -7.15 3.25
N LEU A 110 -1.01 -6.70 4.42
CA LEU A 110 -1.53 -7.56 5.49
C LEU A 110 -2.70 -8.43 4.99
N GLY A 111 -2.54 -9.75 5.09
CA GLY A 111 -3.57 -10.71 4.70
C GLY A 111 -3.74 -10.93 3.20
N SER A 112 -2.89 -10.32 2.36
CA SER A 112 -2.91 -10.54 0.91
C SER A 112 -2.14 -11.80 0.53
N ALA A 113 -2.80 -12.69 -0.20
CA ALA A 113 -2.18 -13.90 -0.73
C ALA A 113 -1.11 -13.64 -1.81
N HIS A 114 -0.98 -12.40 -2.29
CA HIS A 114 0.04 -12.02 -3.28
C HIS A 114 1.39 -11.66 -2.65
N PHE A 115 1.44 -11.50 -1.32
CA PHE A 115 2.67 -11.14 -0.61
C PHE A 115 3.07 -12.28 0.34
N SER A 116 4.38 -12.35 0.63
CA SER A 116 4.95 -13.31 1.57
C SER A 116 4.45 -13.13 3.00
N SER A 117 3.86 -11.96 3.32
CA SER A 117 3.17 -11.63 4.57
C SER A 117 2.01 -12.58 4.90
N GLY A 118 1.56 -13.38 3.92
CA GLY A 118 0.58 -14.43 4.09
C GLY A 118 -0.86 -13.98 3.86
N SER A 119 -1.69 -14.95 3.49
CA SER A 119 -3.14 -14.76 3.36
C SER A 119 -3.79 -14.39 4.69
N ALA A 120 -4.98 -13.79 4.64
CA ALA A 120 -5.77 -13.46 5.83
C ALA A 120 -5.93 -14.66 6.79
N LYS A 121 -6.03 -15.88 6.25
CA LYS A 121 -6.08 -17.11 7.04
C LYS A 121 -4.82 -17.34 7.87
N GLN A 122 -3.64 -17.06 7.30
CA GLN A 122 -2.36 -17.20 8.00
C GLN A 122 -2.20 -16.13 9.08
N VAL A 123 -2.64 -14.90 8.82
CA VAL A 123 -2.65 -13.82 9.83
C VAL A 123 -3.54 -14.20 11.02
N ILE A 124 -4.75 -14.70 10.75
CA ILE A 124 -5.68 -15.16 11.80
C ILE A 124 -5.08 -16.35 12.56
N ALA A 125 -4.50 -17.33 11.87
CA ALA A 125 -3.87 -18.47 12.51
C ALA A 125 -2.69 -18.03 13.41
N HIS A 126 -1.89 -17.07 12.97
CA HIS A 126 -0.80 -16.53 13.78
C HIS A 126 -1.32 -15.81 15.03
N LEU A 127 -2.40 -15.02 14.90
CA LEU A 127 -3.05 -14.37 16.03
C LEU A 127 -3.60 -15.40 17.02
N GLN A 128 -4.30 -16.43 16.53
CA GLN A 128 -4.81 -17.52 17.36
C GLN A 128 -3.68 -18.21 18.13
N GLN A 129 -2.55 -18.52 17.46
CA GLN A 129 -1.38 -19.09 18.12
C GLN A 129 -0.83 -18.18 19.23
N LYS A 130 -0.78 -16.86 19.01
CA LYS A 130 -0.32 -15.90 20.01
C LYS A 130 -1.29 -15.82 21.21
N LEU A 131 -2.60 -15.79 20.96
CA LEU A 131 -3.61 -15.75 22.01
C LEU A 131 -3.60 -17.04 22.85
N HIS A 132 -3.54 -18.20 22.20
CA HIS A 132 -3.43 -19.49 22.89
C HIS A 132 -2.11 -19.59 23.69
N GLY A 133 -1.00 -19.09 23.14
CA GLY A 133 0.28 -19.01 23.85
C GLY A 133 0.26 -18.07 25.07
N ALA A 134 -0.64 -17.08 25.07
CA ALA A 134 -0.93 -16.22 26.22
C ALA A 134 -1.93 -16.85 27.20
N GLY A 135 -2.37 -18.09 26.97
CA GLY A 135 -3.33 -18.81 27.80
C GLY A 135 -4.79 -18.45 27.51
N ILE A 136 -5.09 -17.68 26.47
CA ILE A 136 -6.46 -17.28 26.10
C ILE A 136 -7.05 -18.32 25.16
N ILE A 137 -8.11 -18.97 25.60
CA ILE A 137 -8.86 -20.00 24.87
C ILE A 137 -10.28 -19.49 24.55
N HIS A 138 -10.86 -18.69 25.45
CA HIS A 138 -12.15 -18.05 25.31
C HIS A 138 -12.02 -16.54 25.52
N MET A 139 -12.94 -15.77 24.96
CA MET A 139 -13.02 -14.33 25.15
C MET A 139 -14.46 -13.93 25.46
N GLU A 140 -14.63 -13.20 26.55
CA GLU A 140 -15.87 -12.58 27.00
C GLU A 140 -15.70 -11.06 26.88
N GLY A 141 -15.92 -10.55 25.67
CA GLY A 141 -15.79 -9.13 25.34
C GLY A 141 -15.86 -8.89 23.84
N SER A 142 -15.42 -7.71 23.41
CA SER A 142 -15.49 -7.25 22.02
C SER A 142 -14.12 -7.18 21.36
N ILE A 143 -14.11 -7.25 20.03
CA ILE A 143 -12.92 -6.97 19.22
C ILE A 143 -13.05 -5.56 18.65
N TRP A 144 -12.11 -4.69 18.99
CA TRP A 144 -12.03 -3.31 18.51
C TRP A 144 -10.94 -3.17 17.46
N ILE A 145 -11.22 -2.39 16.41
CA ILE A 145 -10.24 -2.04 15.39
C ILE A 145 -9.98 -0.54 15.49
N ASP A 146 -8.77 -0.17 15.90
CA ASP A 146 -8.28 1.19 15.93
C ASP A 146 -7.70 1.57 14.56
N SER A 147 -8.44 2.40 13.83
CA SER A 147 -8.04 3.02 12.57
C SER A 147 -7.66 4.49 12.71
N SER A 148 -7.44 5.00 13.94
CA SER A 148 -7.15 6.41 14.22
C SER A 148 -5.86 6.93 13.58
N LEU A 149 -4.96 6.03 13.15
CA LEU A 149 -3.75 6.38 12.40
C LEU A 149 -4.05 7.15 11.11
N PHE A 150 -5.22 6.92 10.50
CA PHE A 150 -5.69 7.60 9.30
C PHE A 150 -7.12 8.14 9.53
N PRO A 151 -7.27 9.28 10.23
CA PRO A 151 -8.57 9.77 10.68
C PRO A 151 -9.44 10.35 9.55
N ASP A 152 -8.82 10.82 8.47
CA ASP A 152 -9.49 11.50 7.36
C ASP A 152 -9.39 10.73 6.04
N HIS A 153 -10.47 10.79 5.24
CA HIS A 153 -10.55 10.41 3.82
C HIS A 153 -9.63 9.24 3.42
N HIS A 154 -10.13 8.01 3.59
CA HIS A 154 -9.51 6.78 3.03
C HIS A 154 -9.19 6.86 1.53
N TYR A 155 -9.70 7.88 0.85
CA TYR A 155 -9.71 8.07 -0.59
C TYR A 155 -9.13 9.45 -0.94
N PRO A 156 -8.17 9.55 -1.88
CA PRO A 156 -7.68 10.83 -2.34
C PRO A 156 -8.84 11.70 -2.88
N ALA A 157 -8.84 12.98 -2.55
CA ALA A 157 -9.87 13.92 -2.98
C ALA A 157 -9.92 14.05 -4.52
N GLY A 158 -11.09 13.82 -5.12
CA GLY A 158 -11.36 14.12 -6.54
C GLY A 158 -12.21 13.09 -7.30
N ARG A 159 -12.54 13.40 -8.57
CA ARG A 159 -13.36 12.56 -9.46
C ARG A 159 -12.71 11.23 -9.89
N LEU A 160 -11.42 11.03 -9.59
CA LEU A 160 -10.64 9.85 -9.98
C LEU A 160 -11.03 8.57 -9.20
N TRP A 161 -11.48 8.71 -7.95
CA TRP A 161 -11.95 7.58 -7.15
C TRP A 161 -13.14 6.86 -7.79
N ARG A 162 -14.03 7.61 -8.46
CA ARG A 162 -15.24 7.06 -9.08
C ARG A 162 -14.94 6.11 -10.24
N ILE A 163 -13.85 6.34 -10.97
CA ILE A 163 -13.39 5.47 -12.06
C ILE A 163 -12.69 4.22 -11.48
N TRP A 164 -11.88 4.40 -10.44
CA TRP A 164 -11.20 3.29 -9.75
C TRP A 164 -12.18 2.26 -9.15
N ARG A 165 -13.29 2.73 -8.56
CA ARG A 165 -14.40 1.88 -8.08
C ARG A 165 -14.98 0.98 -9.16
N ILE A 166 -15.11 1.45 -10.40
CA ILE A 166 -15.73 0.69 -11.50
C ILE A 166 -14.75 -0.35 -12.05
N THR A 167 -13.46 0.00 -12.19
CA THR A 167 -12.46 -0.89 -12.80
C THR A 167 -12.06 -2.05 -11.89
N MET A 168 -12.03 -1.87 -10.56
CA MET A 168 -11.75 -2.98 -9.63
C MET A 168 -12.99 -3.75 -9.18
N ALA A 169 -14.18 -3.13 -9.09
CA ALA A 169 -15.41 -3.85 -8.74
C ALA A 169 -15.90 -4.83 -9.83
N LEU A 170 -15.37 -4.74 -11.05
CA LEU A 170 -15.63 -5.71 -12.11
C LEU A 170 -14.92 -7.06 -11.91
N ARG A 171 -14.04 -7.21 -10.91
CA ARG A 171 -13.55 -8.52 -10.46
C ARG A 171 -14.35 -9.00 -9.24
N ARG A 172 -15.47 -9.66 -9.57
CA ARG A 172 -16.38 -10.45 -8.74
C ARG A 172 -17.24 -9.65 -7.73
N PRO A 173 -18.58 -9.67 -7.88
CA PRO A 173 -19.44 -9.16 -6.82
C PRO A 173 -19.28 -10.07 -5.59
N LEU A 174 -18.77 -9.52 -4.49
CA LEU A 174 -18.98 -10.10 -3.18
C LEU A 174 -20.47 -9.90 -2.87
N LEU A 175 -21.17 -11.02 -2.71
CA LEU A 175 -22.58 -11.07 -2.30
C LEU A 175 -22.77 -10.25 -1.01
N PRO A 176 -23.84 -9.44 -0.89
CA PRO A 176 -24.15 -8.75 0.36
C PRO A 176 -24.66 -9.76 1.40
N GLY A 177 -24.10 -9.74 2.61
CA GLY A 177 -24.67 -10.44 3.77
C GLY A 177 -23.84 -11.55 4.41
N VAL A 178 -22.53 -11.38 4.59
CA VAL A 178 -21.76 -12.29 5.46
C VAL A 178 -21.71 -11.72 6.88
N THR A 179 -22.73 -12.04 7.67
CA THR A 179 -22.64 -12.02 9.14
C THR A 179 -21.87 -13.27 9.56
N ILE A 180 -20.62 -13.12 10.02
CA ILE A 180 -19.86 -14.23 10.59
C ILE A 180 -20.33 -14.39 12.05
N LEU A 181 -21.35 -15.23 12.26
CA LEU A 181 -21.61 -15.84 13.56
C LEU A 181 -20.65 -17.02 13.73
N LEU A 182 -19.57 -16.84 14.49
CA LEU A 182 -18.80 -17.97 14.99
C LEU A 182 -19.56 -18.56 16.18
N SER A 183 -20.44 -19.53 15.90
CA SER A 183 -20.92 -20.45 16.93
C SER A 183 -19.87 -21.55 17.09
N CYS A 184 -19.24 -21.60 18.26
CA CYS A 184 -18.41 -22.72 18.67
C CYS A 184 -19.32 -23.90 19.06
N SER A 185 -18.97 -25.11 18.65
CA SER A 185 -19.41 -26.37 19.25
C SER A 185 -18.19 -27.27 19.38
#